data_AF-T0Y3F1-F1
#
_entry.id   AF-T0Y3F1-F1
#
_cell.length_a   1.000
_cell.length_b   1.000
_cell.length_c   1.000
_cell.angle_alpha   90.00
_cell.angle_beta   90.00
_cell.angle_gamma   90.00
#
_symmetry.space_group_name_H-M   'P 1'
#
loop_
_entity.id
_entity.type
_entity.pdbx_description
1 polymer ?
#
loop_
_entity_poly.entity_id
_entity_poly.type
_entity_poly.pdbx_seq_one_letter_code
_entity_poly.pdbx_strand_id
1 'polypeptide(L)'
;MALAALTAVSNLPQPLQSSTAAALALLALLLSGAQPWRTLRRHPVPWLILALLLYCLAQAALVAQPGAQLGYARQLTLSTEPLKVLVYACVFGWWLARYPQWIMRVLKLMALGWLLWALAQLPWLHLDALTAGTLRLRLGYAENLTGAFAALVLLIGMCGAWLCRRDDHAPELTGLRSDAWALLTLAALLVLLFAQSRGAWLAAVVGAAILFVLGRAPRHSSQPLRWRTWIGLGVLAIALIAYVARPAVLQRFDGGGTAALSVLDGGAVSAAAPSVGLRLELWRFAVHMIAQRPMLGWGLASIQPAIAAHGIAWQGYVPPHLHDTPLQVAAGMGLIGLLLLGDGVPAATARPAARLAPRYRCTPATGAAAGAVRGAA
;
A
#
# COMPACT_ATOMS: atom_id res chain seq x y z
N MET A 1 6.44 15.76 6.93
CA MET A 1 5.67 15.22 5.78
C MET A 1 6.55 14.87 4.59
N ALA A 2 7.37 15.81 4.06
CA ALA A 2 8.24 15.52 2.91
C ALA A 2 9.20 14.34 3.15
N LEU A 3 9.87 14.33 4.31
CA LEU A 3 10.72 13.21 4.72
C LEU A 3 9.94 11.89 4.79
N ALA A 4 8.75 11.89 5.42
CA ALA A 4 7.91 10.70 5.53
C ALA A 4 7.43 10.18 4.18
N ALA A 5 7.10 11.09 3.26
CA ALA A 5 6.72 10.76 1.91
C ALA A 5 7.89 10.10 1.17
N LEU A 6 9.08 10.70 1.23
CA LEU A 6 10.29 10.18 0.60
C LEU A 6 10.65 8.79 1.14
N THR A 7 10.48 8.55 2.44
CA THR A 7 10.91 7.31 3.10
C THR A 7 9.82 6.24 3.17
N ALA A 8 8.56 6.56 2.84
CA ALA A 8 7.41 5.66 3.00
C ALA A 8 7.53 4.33 2.24
N VAL A 9 8.26 4.34 1.13
CA VAL A 9 8.35 3.21 0.18
C VAL A 9 9.80 2.75 -0.02
N SER A 10 10.73 3.23 0.82
CA SER A 10 12.17 2.92 0.76
C SER A 10 12.65 2.39 2.11
N ASN A 11 13.54 1.39 2.12
CA ASN A 11 14.04 0.80 3.36
C ASN A 11 15.35 1.48 3.79
N LEU A 12 15.31 2.81 3.92
CA LEU A 12 16.49 3.58 4.29
C LEU A 12 16.91 3.26 5.74
N PRO A 13 18.22 3.17 6.02
CA PRO A 13 18.71 2.92 7.37
C PRO A 13 18.34 4.05 8.33
N GLN A 14 18.34 3.77 9.64
CA GLN A 14 18.14 4.82 10.64
C GLN A 14 19.21 5.92 10.49
N PRO A 15 18.83 7.21 10.67
CA PRO A 15 17.55 7.71 11.18
C PRO A 15 16.45 7.92 10.12
N LEU A 16 16.71 7.65 8.84
CA LEU A 16 15.83 7.98 7.70
C LEU A 16 14.69 6.98 7.47
N GLN A 17 14.24 6.28 8.51
CA GLN A 17 13.12 5.34 8.40
C GLN A 17 11.77 6.05 8.33
N SER A 18 10.79 5.40 7.72
CA SER A 18 9.39 5.87 7.65
C SER A 18 8.78 6.05 9.05
N SER A 19 9.15 5.20 10.00
CA SER A 19 8.76 5.29 11.42
C SER A 19 9.24 6.58 12.08
N THR A 20 10.51 6.96 11.88
CA THR A 20 11.06 8.23 12.39
C THR A 20 10.28 9.42 11.83
N ALA A 21 10.03 9.41 10.52
CA ALA A 21 9.34 10.51 9.87
C ALA A 21 7.86 10.61 10.28
N ALA A 22 7.22 9.49 10.57
CA ALA A 22 5.86 9.44 11.12
C ALA A 22 5.83 9.91 12.58
N ALA A 23 6.83 9.55 13.39
CA ALA A 23 6.99 10.05 14.75
C ALA A 23 7.18 11.58 14.78
N LEU A 24 7.99 12.14 13.87
CA LEU A 24 8.15 13.59 13.72
C LEU A 24 6.83 14.28 13.32
N ALA A 25 6.03 13.66 12.45
CA ALA A 25 4.72 14.19 12.07
C ALA A 25 3.72 14.18 13.25
N LEU A 26 3.78 13.14 14.09
CA LEU A 26 2.98 13.05 15.31
C LEU A 26 3.43 14.10 16.34
N LEU A 27 4.73 14.29 16.54
CA LEU A 27 5.27 15.35 17.40
C LEU A 27 4.83 16.73 16.92
N ALA A 28 4.91 17.01 15.61
CA ALA A 28 4.42 18.27 15.06
C ALA A 28 2.91 18.47 15.30
N LEU A 29 2.10 17.41 15.22
CA LEU A 29 0.67 17.46 15.56
C LEU A 29 0.43 17.78 17.03
N LEU A 30 1.19 17.14 17.94
CA LEU A 30 1.13 17.40 19.38
C LEU A 30 1.49 18.85 19.73
N LEU A 31 2.47 19.42 19.03
CA LEU A 31 2.92 20.80 19.21
C LEU A 31 2.01 21.85 18.55
N SER A 32 1.05 21.44 17.71
CA SER A 32 0.15 22.34 16.98
C SER A 32 -1.05 22.85 17.82
N GLY A 33 -0.99 22.75 19.15
CA GLY A 33 -2.00 23.24 20.07
C GLY A 33 -3.31 22.43 20.07
N ALA A 34 -4.41 23.02 20.53
CA ALA A 34 -5.69 22.32 20.74
C ALA A 34 -6.52 22.09 19.46
N GLN A 35 -6.22 22.81 18.38
CA GLN A 35 -7.04 22.82 17.16
C GLN A 35 -7.08 21.47 16.40
N PRO A 36 -5.97 20.73 16.24
CA PRO A 36 -6.00 19.39 15.67
C PRO A 36 -6.85 18.43 16.50
N TRP A 37 -6.69 18.46 17.83
CA TRP A 37 -7.42 17.59 18.76
C TRP A 37 -8.93 17.83 18.76
N ARG A 38 -9.36 19.10 18.69
CA ARG A 38 -10.79 19.44 18.56
C ARG A 38 -11.40 18.91 17.27
N THR A 39 -10.63 18.94 16.19
CA THR A 39 -11.05 18.43 14.88
C THR A 39 -11.12 16.90 14.91
N LEU A 40 -10.07 16.24 15.39
CA LEU A 40 -9.97 14.79 15.47
C LEU A 40 -11.02 14.17 16.38
N ARG A 41 -11.34 14.79 17.53
CA ARG A 41 -12.39 14.31 18.44
C ARG A 41 -13.78 14.17 17.80
N ARG A 42 -14.05 14.92 16.72
CA ARG A 42 -15.32 14.86 15.97
C ARG A 42 -15.36 13.71 14.95
N HIS A 43 -14.23 13.10 14.63
CA HIS A 43 -14.16 11.96 13.73
C HIS A 43 -14.26 10.65 14.50
N PRO A 44 -14.83 9.58 13.89
CA PRO A 44 -14.90 8.27 14.54
C PRO A 44 -13.54 7.56 14.65
N VAL A 45 -12.58 7.91 13.78
CA VAL A 45 -11.29 7.21 13.67
C VAL A 45 -10.47 7.23 14.98
N PRO A 46 -10.27 8.37 15.69
CA PRO A 46 -9.54 8.37 16.96
C PRO A 46 -10.21 7.52 18.06
N TRP A 47 -11.54 7.44 18.07
CA TRP A 47 -12.28 6.60 19.01
C TRP A 47 -12.10 5.12 18.70
N LEU A 48 -12.06 4.75 17.41
CA LEU A 48 -11.72 3.40 17.00
C LEU A 48 -10.28 3.03 17.39
N ILE A 49 -9.32 3.94 17.20
CA ILE A 49 -7.93 3.78 17.63
C ILE A 49 -7.87 3.55 19.15
N LEU A 50 -8.62 4.34 19.93
CA LEU A 50 -8.69 4.17 21.38
C LEU A 50 -9.31 2.82 21.76
N ALA A 51 -10.42 2.43 21.13
CA ALA A 51 -11.07 1.14 21.36
C ALA A 51 -10.13 -0.03 21.05
N LEU A 52 -9.41 0.05 19.93
CA LEU A 52 -8.40 -0.94 19.54
C LEU A 52 -7.23 -0.98 20.53
N LEU A 53 -6.75 0.16 21.02
CA LEU A 53 -5.70 0.21 22.04
C LEU A 53 -6.15 -0.48 23.33
N LEU A 54 -7.33 -0.13 23.83
CA LEU A 54 -7.91 -0.75 25.03
C LEU A 54 -8.11 -2.26 24.84
N TYR A 55 -8.58 -2.65 23.65
CA TYR A 55 -8.71 -4.05 23.27
C TYR A 55 -7.37 -4.78 23.29
N CYS A 56 -6.33 -4.24 22.66
CA CYS A 56 -4.99 -4.85 22.64
C CYS A 56 -4.39 -4.99 24.04
N LEU A 57 -4.60 -4.00 24.93
CA LEU A 57 -4.16 -4.07 26.32
C LEU A 57 -4.89 -5.20 27.08
N ALA A 58 -6.21 -5.25 26.99
CA ALA A 58 -7.02 -6.27 27.63
C ALA A 58 -6.70 -7.67 27.08
N GLN A 59 -6.60 -7.82 25.76
CA GLN A 59 -6.30 -9.08 25.10
C GLN A 59 -4.91 -9.59 25.48
N ALA A 60 -3.89 -8.72 25.47
CA ALA A 60 -2.54 -9.11 25.87
C ALA A 60 -2.50 -9.57 27.33
N ALA A 61 -3.23 -8.91 28.24
CA ALA A 61 -3.32 -9.30 29.65
C ALA A 61 -4.02 -10.65 29.83
N LEU A 62 -5.13 -10.88 29.11
CA LEU A 62 -5.89 -12.12 29.18
C LEU A 62 -5.18 -13.31 28.53
N VAL A 63 -4.38 -13.08 27.49
CA VAL A 63 -3.63 -14.15 26.81
C VAL A 63 -2.33 -14.50 27.55
N ALA A 64 -1.72 -13.55 28.25
CA ALA A 64 -0.46 -13.73 28.98
C ALA A 64 -0.61 -14.35 30.39
N GLN A 65 -1.68 -15.10 30.64
CA GLN A 65 -1.93 -15.74 31.94
C GLN A 65 -0.78 -16.69 32.36
N PRO A 66 -0.59 -16.95 33.67
CA PRO A 66 0.45 -17.87 34.16
C PRO A 66 0.36 -19.24 33.46
N GLY A 67 1.45 -19.66 32.81
CA GLY A 67 1.50 -20.88 31.98
C GLY A 67 1.44 -20.65 30.46
N ALA A 68 1.20 -19.41 30.01
CA ALA A 68 1.30 -19.06 28.59
C ALA A 68 2.76 -19.11 28.10
N GLN A 69 2.97 -19.62 26.88
CA GLN A 69 4.31 -19.72 26.27
C GLN A 69 4.98 -18.36 25.99
N LEU A 70 4.23 -17.25 25.99
CA LEU A 70 4.71 -15.92 25.63
C LEU A 70 4.24 -14.87 26.65
N GLY A 71 5.17 -14.02 27.09
CA GLY A 71 4.89 -12.95 28.05
C GLY A 71 4.10 -11.77 27.49
N TYR A 72 3.47 -11.02 28.39
CA TYR A 72 2.63 -9.85 28.11
C TYR A 72 3.27 -8.84 27.14
N ALA A 73 4.53 -8.46 27.39
CA ALA A 73 5.24 -7.45 26.60
C ALA A 73 5.34 -7.83 25.11
N ARG A 74 5.60 -9.12 24.81
CA ARG A 74 5.71 -9.59 23.42
C ARG A 74 4.35 -9.62 22.73
N GLN A 75 3.30 -10.04 23.43
CA GLN A 75 1.92 -10.00 22.91
C GLN A 75 1.48 -8.57 22.59
N LEU A 76 1.72 -7.64 23.52
CA LEU A 76 1.37 -6.24 23.35
C LEU A 76 2.13 -5.58 22.19
N THR A 77 3.43 -5.87 22.06
CA THR A 77 4.26 -5.30 20.99
C THR A 77 3.71 -5.64 19.61
N LEU A 78 3.37 -6.91 19.35
CA LEU A 78 2.83 -7.34 18.06
C LEU A 78 1.37 -6.91 17.86
N SER A 79 0.56 -6.90 18.92
CA SER A 79 -0.84 -6.47 18.85
C SER A 79 -1.00 -4.97 18.64
N THR A 80 0.03 -4.17 18.92
CA THR A 80 0.03 -2.72 18.71
C THR A 80 0.64 -2.28 17.38
N GLU A 81 1.21 -3.18 16.58
CA GLU A 81 1.72 -2.83 15.24
C GLU A 81 0.62 -2.25 14.31
N PRO A 82 -0.58 -2.86 14.20
CA PRO A 82 -1.66 -2.26 13.40
C PRO A 82 -2.11 -0.89 13.93
N LEU A 83 -2.04 -0.70 15.26
CA LEU A 83 -2.38 0.58 15.90
C LEU A 83 -1.43 1.69 15.46
N LYS A 84 -0.12 1.42 15.37
CA LYS A 84 0.87 2.40 14.88
C LYS A 84 0.52 2.88 13.48
N VAL A 85 0.15 1.95 12.59
CA VAL A 85 -0.26 2.27 11.21
C VAL A 85 -1.50 3.16 11.21
N LEU A 86 -2.53 2.84 11.99
CA LEU A 86 -3.76 3.64 12.09
C LEU A 86 -3.50 5.04 12.67
N VAL A 87 -2.66 5.15 13.71
CA VAL A 87 -2.26 6.43 14.28
C VAL A 87 -1.57 7.28 13.22
N TYR A 88 -0.58 6.73 12.52
CA TYR A 88 0.12 7.46 11.46
C TYR A 88 -0.80 7.85 10.30
N ALA A 89 -1.69 6.96 9.86
CA ALA A 89 -2.69 7.27 8.86
C ALA A 89 -3.60 8.44 9.28
N CYS A 90 -4.02 8.47 10.55
CA CYS A 90 -4.81 9.56 11.11
C CYS A 90 -4.04 10.90 11.13
N VAL A 91 -2.77 10.88 11.56
CA VAL A 91 -1.90 12.06 11.57
C VAL A 91 -1.69 12.61 10.16
N PHE A 92 -1.30 11.77 9.20
CA PHE A 92 -1.08 12.20 7.82
C PHE A 92 -2.39 12.63 7.16
N GLY A 93 -3.49 11.91 7.43
CA GLY A 93 -4.82 12.24 6.94
C GLY A 93 -5.26 13.63 7.40
N TRP A 94 -5.03 14.00 8.67
CA TRP A 94 -5.34 15.32 9.17
C TRP A 94 -4.54 16.43 8.47
N TRP A 95 -3.22 16.26 8.33
CA TRP A 95 -2.37 17.23 7.65
C TRP A 95 -2.76 17.39 6.17
N LEU A 96 -3.01 16.28 5.46
CA LEU A 96 -3.41 16.31 4.05
C LEU A 96 -4.82 16.89 3.86
N ALA A 97 -5.74 16.66 4.80
CA ALA A 97 -7.07 17.28 4.78
C ALA A 97 -7.00 18.80 4.97
N ARG A 98 -6.08 19.28 5.82
CA ARG A 98 -5.87 20.72 6.05
C ARG A 98 -5.15 21.41 4.88
N TYR A 99 -4.24 20.69 4.23
CA TYR A 99 -3.36 21.20 3.18
C TYR A 99 -3.44 20.33 1.90
N PRO A 100 -4.59 20.28 1.23
CA PRO A 100 -4.81 19.41 0.07
C PRO A 100 -3.85 19.69 -1.09
N GLN A 101 -3.33 20.91 -1.21
CA GLN A 101 -2.32 21.27 -2.20
C GLN A 101 -1.00 20.49 -2.06
N TRP A 102 -0.76 19.86 -0.91
CA TRP A 102 0.42 19.03 -0.66
C TRP A 102 0.24 17.56 -1.05
N ILE A 103 -0.99 17.09 -1.32
CA ILE A 103 -1.25 15.68 -1.67
C ILE A 103 -0.36 15.26 -2.85
N MET A 104 -0.39 16.01 -3.95
CA MET A 104 0.43 15.67 -5.12
C MET A 104 1.93 15.81 -4.88
N ARG A 105 2.37 16.70 -3.97
CA ARG A 105 3.79 16.82 -3.60
C ARG A 105 4.26 15.61 -2.81
N VAL A 106 3.44 15.16 -1.86
CA VAL A 106 3.69 13.95 -1.07
C VAL A 106 3.76 12.72 -1.98
N LEU A 107 2.79 12.54 -2.89
CA LEU A 107 2.81 11.41 -3.82
C LEU A 107 4.03 11.42 -4.76
N LYS A 108 4.45 12.60 -5.24
CA LYS A 108 5.69 12.74 -6.03
C LYS A 108 6.93 12.33 -5.22
N LEU A 109 7.02 12.76 -3.97
CA LEU A 109 8.14 12.40 -3.10
C LEU A 109 8.15 10.91 -2.78
N MET A 110 6.99 10.28 -2.59
CA MET A 110 6.88 8.82 -2.44
C MET A 110 7.39 8.08 -3.69
N ALA A 111 6.94 8.50 -4.87
CA ALA A 111 7.39 7.91 -6.13
C ALA A 111 8.89 8.10 -6.36
N LEU A 112 9.42 9.29 -6.04
CA LEU A 112 10.85 9.60 -6.15
C LEU A 112 11.69 8.75 -5.19
N GLY A 113 11.29 8.66 -3.93
CA GLY A 113 11.99 7.84 -2.93
C GLY A 113 12.02 6.37 -3.31
N TRP A 114 10.90 5.86 -3.83
CA TRP A 114 10.84 4.51 -4.37
C TRP A 114 11.75 4.32 -5.58
N LEU A 115 11.76 5.26 -6.54
CA LEU A 115 12.60 5.17 -7.74
C LEU A 115 14.10 5.16 -7.38
N LEU A 116 14.53 6.05 -6.49
CA LEU A 116 15.91 6.12 -6.00
C LEU A 116 16.31 4.80 -5.32
N TRP A 117 15.42 4.26 -4.49
CA TRP A 117 15.63 2.98 -3.83
C TRP A 117 15.69 1.80 -4.82
N ALA A 118 14.78 1.79 -5.80
CA ALA A 118 14.73 0.77 -6.84
C ALA A 118 16.00 0.74 -7.68
N LEU A 119 16.54 1.91 -8.04
CA LEU A 119 17.80 2.03 -8.77
C LEU A 119 19.00 1.53 -7.93
N ALA A 120 19.01 1.85 -6.63
CA ALA A 120 20.07 1.40 -5.73
C ALA A 120 20.07 -0.13 -5.53
N GLN A 121 18.89 -0.74 -5.51
CA GLN A 121 18.73 -2.18 -5.23
C GLN A 121 18.56 -3.05 -6.49
N LEU A 122 18.69 -2.47 -7.69
CA LEU A 122 18.58 -3.24 -8.93
C LEU A 122 19.76 -4.23 -9.01
N PRO A 123 19.53 -5.52 -9.29
CA PRO A 123 20.62 -6.48 -9.43
C PRO A 123 21.27 -6.32 -10.81
N TRP A 124 22.04 -5.24 -10.99
CA TRP A 124 22.68 -4.86 -12.26
C TRP A 124 23.52 -5.98 -12.88
N LEU A 125 24.09 -6.87 -12.06
CA LEU A 125 24.93 -7.99 -12.49
C LEU A 125 24.15 -9.26 -12.87
N HIS A 126 22.83 -9.29 -12.63
CA HIS A 126 21.97 -10.47 -12.87
C HIS A 126 20.74 -10.11 -13.73
N LEU A 127 20.89 -9.13 -14.64
CA LEU A 127 19.82 -8.71 -15.55
C LEU A 127 19.44 -9.81 -16.56
N ASP A 128 20.40 -10.65 -16.92
CA ASP A 128 20.22 -11.88 -17.70
C ASP A 128 19.30 -12.87 -16.99
N ALA A 129 19.52 -13.15 -15.70
CA ALA A 129 18.68 -14.04 -14.92
C ALA A 129 17.27 -13.47 -14.69
N LEU A 130 17.14 -12.14 -14.56
CA LEU A 130 15.85 -11.46 -14.48
C LEU A 130 15.05 -11.59 -15.79
N THR A 131 15.70 -11.37 -16.94
CA THR A 131 15.06 -11.45 -18.26
C THR A 131 14.73 -12.88 -18.65
N ALA A 132 15.57 -13.86 -18.27
CA ALA A 132 15.30 -15.28 -18.42
C ALA A 132 14.15 -15.77 -17.51
N GLY A 133 13.72 -14.97 -16.52
CA GLY A 133 12.64 -15.28 -15.61
C GLY A 133 13.03 -16.22 -14.46
N THR A 134 14.31 -16.59 -14.36
CA THR A 134 14.84 -17.47 -13.30
C THR A 134 15.02 -16.71 -11.99
N LEU A 135 15.27 -15.40 -12.05
CA LEU A 135 15.33 -14.51 -10.90
C LEU A 135 14.09 -13.63 -10.82
N ARG A 136 13.61 -13.39 -9.59
CA ARG A 136 12.52 -12.45 -9.31
C ARG A 136 13.06 -11.16 -8.72
N LEU A 137 12.50 -10.04 -9.14
CA LEU A 137 12.94 -8.73 -8.67
C LEU A 137 12.45 -8.47 -7.24
N ARG A 138 13.40 -8.26 -6.32
CA ARG A 138 13.16 -8.05 -4.89
C ARG A 138 13.36 -6.60 -4.43
N LEU A 139 14.30 -5.84 -5.00
CA LEU A 139 14.60 -4.46 -4.60
C LEU A 139 14.75 -4.26 -3.06
N GLY A 140 15.37 -5.23 -2.37
CA GLY A 140 15.51 -5.21 -0.91
C GLY A 140 14.26 -5.61 -0.11
N TYR A 141 13.18 -6.04 -0.78
CA TYR A 141 11.95 -6.55 -0.17
C TYR A 141 11.58 -7.93 -0.73
N ALA A 142 10.60 -8.57 -0.09
CA ALA A 142 9.93 -9.72 -0.70
C ALA A 142 9.18 -9.28 -1.96
N GLU A 143 9.12 -10.16 -2.96
CA GLU A 143 8.64 -9.84 -4.32
C GLU A 143 7.19 -9.34 -4.35
N ASN A 144 6.39 -9.80 -3.39
CA ASN A 144 5.01 -9.34 -3.22
C ASN A 144 4.93 -7.86 -2.82
N LEU A 145 5.79 -7.42 -1.90
CA LEU A 145 5.88 -6.02 -1.48
C LEU A 145 6.47 -5.13 -2.58
N THR A 146 7.51 -5.62 -3.27
CA THR A 146 8.09 -4.95 -4.44
C THR A 146 7.03 -4.69 -5.50
N GLY A 147 6.23 -5.71 -5.82
CA GLY A 147 5.10 -5.58 -6.73
C GLY A 147 4.03 -4.61 -6.21
N ALA A 148 3.65 -4.69 -4.93
CA ALA A 148 2.64 -3.81 -4.36
C ALA A 148 3.05 -2.32 -4.41
N PHE A 149 4.31 -2.01 -4.10
CA PHE A 149 4.85 -0.66 -4.22
C PHE A 149 4.94 -0.19 -5.68
N ALA A 150 5.35 -1.08 -6.59
CA ALA A 150 5.34 -0.77 -8.03
C ALA A 150 3.92 -0.46 -8.53
N ALA A 151 2.92 -1.24 -8.12
CA ALA A 151 1.52 -0.97 -8.43
C ALA A 151 1.06 0.39 -7.89
N LEU A 152 1.42 0.74 -6.64
CA LEU A 152 1.11 2.05 -6.07
C LEU A 152 1.73 3.20 -6.87
N VAL A 153 3.02 3.11 -7.21
CA VAL A 153 3.73 4.14 -7.99
C VAL A 153 3.17 4.24 -9.41
N LEU A 154 2.78 3.12 -10.01
CA LEU A 154 2.07 3.08 -11.30
C LEU A 154 0.77 3.89 -11.23
N LEU A 155 -0.06 3.67 -10.21
CA LEU A 155 -1.31 4.43 -10.02
C LEU A 155 -1.06 5.92 -9.77
N ILE A 156 -0.01 6.26 -9.01
CA ILE A 156 0.42 7.65 -8.82
C ILE A 156 0.82 8.29 -10.16
N GLY A 157 1.60 7.58 -10.98
CA GLY A 157 2.02 8.04 -12.31
C GLY A 157 0.84 8.26 -13.26
N MET A 158 -0.11 7.32 -13.30
CA MET A 158 -1.33 7.45 -14.08
C MET A 158 -2.17 8.66 -13.65
N CYS A 159 -2.38 8.85 -12.35
CA CYS A 159 -3.08 10.01 -11.78
C CYS A 159 -2.38 11.32 -12.14
N GLY A 160 -1.05 11.37 -11.99
CA GLY A 160 -0.25 12.55 -12.30
C GLY A 160 -0.31 12.95 -13.77
N ALA A 161 -0.15 11.97 -14.67
CA ALA A 161 -0.27 12.19 -16.12
C ALA A 161 -1.68 12.69 -16.50
N TRP A 162 -2.72 12.13 -15.88
CA TRP A 162 -4.10 12.54 -16.11
C TRP A 162 -4.38 13.96 -15.61
N LEU A 163 -3.89 14.34 -14.43
CA LEU A 163 -4.05 15.69 -13.88
C LEU A 163 -3.31 16.74 -14.72
N CYS A 164 -2.08 16.47 -15.16
CA CYS A 164 -1.30 17.40 -15.98
C CYS A 164 -1.96 17.72 -17.32
N ARG A 165 -2.79 16.80 -17.85
CA ARG A 165 -3.54 17.02 -19.11
C ARG A 165 -4.82 17.81 -18.96
N ARG A 166 -5.30 17.96 -17.73
CA ARG A 166 -6.48 18.79 -17.43
C ARG A 166 -6.12 20.26 -17.24
N ASP A 167 -4.84 20.58 -17.22
CA ASP A 167 -4.33 21.93 -16.99
C ASP A 167 -4.06 22.62 -18.34
N ASP A 168 -4.99 23.46 -18.79
CA ASP A 168 -4.94 24.11 -20.11
C ASP A 168 -4.04 25.36 -20.13
N HIS A 169 -3.45 25.76 -19.00
CA HIS A 169 -2.84 27.09 -18.85
C HIS A 169 -1.40 27.20 -19.43
N ALA A 170 -0.71 26.10 -19.75
CA ALA A 170 0.63 26.13 -20.34
C ALA A 170 0.97 24.82 -21.12
N PRO A 171 0.72 24.72 -22.44
CA PRO A 171 0.78 23.46 -23.19
C PRO A 171 2.19 22.83 -23.31
N GLU A 172 3.25 23.63 -23.39
CA GLU A 172 4.62 23.10 -23.53
C GLU A 172 5.17 22.53 -22.22
N LEU A 173 5.01 23.28 -21.12
CA LEU A 173 5.41 22.86 -19.77
C LEU A 173 4.56 21.68 -19.26
N THR A 174 3.30 21.59 -19.67
CA THR A 174 2.43 20.45 -19.36
C THR A 174 2.82 19.20 -20.15
N GLY A 175 3.35 19.34 -21.37
CA GLY A 175 3.93 18.26 -22.17
C GLY A 175 5.06 17.55 -21.43
N LEU A 176 6.15 18.27 -21.13
CA LEU A 176 7.32 17.77 -20.39
C LEU A 176 6.94 17.13 -19.05
N ARG A 177 6.02 17.75 -18.31
CA ARG A 177 5.52 17.21 -17.03
C ARG A 177 4.73 15.91 -17.23
N SER A 178 3.94 15.82 -18.30
CA SER A 178 3.17 14.62 -18.61
C SER A 178 4.07 13.45 -19.04
N ASP A 179 5.17 13.75 -19.75
CA ASP A 179 6.15 12.76 -20.19
C ASP A 179 6.93 12.19 -18.99
N ALA A 180 7.29 13.02 -18.01
CA ALA A 180 7.89 12.57 -16.77
C ALA A 180 6.99 11.60 -15.99
N TRP A 181 5.69 11.87 -15.93
CA TRP A 181 4.72 10.96 -15.32
C TRP A 181 4.52 9.67 -16.10
N ALA A 182 4.53 9.75 -17.43
CA ALA A 182 4.46 8.58 -18.30
C ALA A 182 5.69 7.68 -18.13
N LEU A 183 6.88 8.27 -18.06
CA LEU A 183 8.13 7.54 -17.82
C LEU A 183 8.12 6.86 -16.45
N LEU A 184 7.64 7.55 -15.40
CA LEU A 184 7.46 6.94 -14.09
C LEU A 184 6.48 5.76 -14.14
N THR A 185 5.37 5.91 -14.86
CA THR A 185 4.37 4.85 -15.03
C THR A 185 4.97 3.62 -15.72
N LEU A 186 5.77 3.85 -16.77
CA LEU A 186 6.48 2.80 -17.49
C LEU A 186 7.50 2.09 -16.60
N ALA A 187 8.32 2.84 -15.86
CA ALA A 187 9.30 2.27 -14.93
C ALA A 187 8.62 1.41 -13.84
N ALA A 188 7.52 1.90 -13.28
CA ALA A 188 6.73 1.17 -12.30
C ALA A 188 6.10 -0.11 -12.89
N LEU A 189 5.61 -0.06 -14.13
CA LEU A 189 5.08 -1.24 -14.82
C LEU A 189 6.15 -2.31 -15.04
N LEU A 190 7.38 -1.93 -15.41
CA LEU A 190 8.48 -2.86 -15.59
C LEU A 190 8.84 -3.56 -14.27
N VAL A 191 8.99 -2.80 -13.17
CA VAL A 191 9.27 -3.38 -11.86
C VAL A 191 8.14 -4.30 -11.41
N LEU A 192 6.88 -3.89 -11.61
CA LEU A 192 5.70 -4.69 -11.30
C LEU A 192 5.73 -6.04 -12.01
N LEU A 193 6.10 -6.07 -13.29
CA LEU A 193 6.23 -7.30 -14.04
C LEU A 193 7.37 -8.19 -13.50
N PHE A 194 8.57 -7.63 -13.35
CA PHE A 194 9.74 -8.42 -12.91
C PHE A 194 9.64 -8.88 -11.45
N ALA A 195 8.82 -8.23 -10.63
CA ALA A 195 8.45 -8.73 -9.30
C ALA A 195 7.62 -10.04 -9.38
N GLN A 196 6.96 -10.31 -10.51
CA GLN A 196 6.16 -11.51 -10.77
C GLN A 196 5.13 -11.81 -9.66
N SER A 197 4.55 -10.76 -9.06
CA SER A 197 3.56 -10.88 -7.99
C SER A 197 2.14 -10.82 -8.55
N ARG A 198 1.47 -11.98 -8.63
CA ARG A 198 0.09 -12.08 -9.16
C ARG A 198 -0.89 -11.15 -8.44
N GLY A 199 -0.79 -11.06 -7.12
CA GLY A 199 -1.62 -10.18 -6.32
C GLY A 199 -1.39 -8.70 -6.63
N ALA A 200 -0.13 -8.31 -6.88
CA ALA A 200 0.19 -6.95 -7.28
C ALA A 200 -0.29 -6.62 -8.70
N TRP A 201 -0.20 -7.58 -9.63
CA TRP A 201 -0.75 -7.43 -10.98
C TRP A 201 -2.26 -7.20 -10.95
N LEU A 202 -2.98 -8.03 -10.18
CA LEU A 202 -4.42 -7.88 -10.00
C LEU A 202 -4.77 -6.53 -9.35
N ALA A 203 -4.06 -6.13 -8.30
CA ALA A 203 -4.26 -4.83 -7.65
C ALA A 203 -4.03 -3.65 -8.61
N ALA A 204 -3.00 -3.73 -9.45
CA ALA A 204 -2.73 -2.70 -10.47
C ALA A 204 -3.85 -2.62 -11.52
N VAL A 205 -4.35 -3.77 -12.00
CA VAL A 205 -5.46 -3.82 -12.96
C VAL A 205 -6.74 -3.24 -12.36
N VAL A 206 -7.10 -3.67 -11.15
CA VAL A 206 -8.29 -3.18 -10.45
C VAL A 206 -8.16 -1.69 -10.16
N GLY A 207 -7.00 -1.24 -9.66
CA GLY A 207 -6.74 0.17 -9.40
C GLY A 207 -6.82 1.04 -10.67
N ALA A 208 -6.23 0.57 -11.77
CA ALA A 208 -6.30 1.24 -13.06
C ALA A 208 -7.74 1.31 -13.59
N ALA A 209 -8.52 0.25 -13.43
CA ALA A 209 -9.93 0.23 -13.81
C ALA A 209 -10.76 1.22 -12.99
N ILE A 210 -10.53 1.30 -11.67
CA ILE A 210 -11.17 2.28 -10.79
C ILE A 210 -10.79 3.70 -11.23
N LEU A 211 -9.50 3.99 -11.44
CA LEU A 211 -9.05 5.30 -11.91
C LEU A 211 -9.64 5.66 -13.26
N PHE A 212 -9.79 4.69 -14.16
CA PHE A 212 -10.41 4.89 -15.45
C PHE A 212 -11.90 5.23 -15.32
N VAL A 213 -12.65 4.48 -14.50
CA VAL A 213 -14.08 4.75 -14.22
C VAL A 213 -14.27 6.11 -13.56
N LEU A 214 -13.50 6.43 -12.51
CA LEU A 214 -13.54 7.73 -11.84
C LEU A 214 -13.07 8.87 -12.77
N GLY A 215 -12.16 8.54 -13.69
CA GLY A 215 -11.59 9.46 -14.67
C GLY A 215 -12.54 9.84 -15.81
N ARG A 216 -13.63 9.08 -16.02
CA ARG A 216 -14.65 9.31 -17.06
C ARG A 216 -15.55 10.53 -16.83
N ALA A 217 -15.33 11.31 -15.78
CA ALA A 217 -16.08 12.55 -15.55
C ALA A 217 -16.03 13.44 -16.82
N PRO A 218 -17.18 13.70 -17.47
CA PRO A 218 -17.21 14.39 -18.75
C PRO A 218 -16.83 15.86 -18.53
N ARG A 219 -15.80 16.30 -19.25
CA ARG A 219 -15.64 17.71 -19.61
C ARG A 219 -15.35 17.76 -21.11
N HIS A 220 -16.02 18.69 -21.78
CA HIS A 220 -15.75 19.13 -23.14
C HIS A 220 -14.28 19.57 -23.22
N SER A 221 -13.37 18.63 -23.45
CA SER A 221 -11.99 18.91 -23.84
C SER A 221 -11.90 18.56 -25.31
N SER A 222 -11.64 19.58 -26.12
CA SER A 222 -11.64 19.57 -27.59
C SER A 222 -10.43 18.85 -28.21
N GLN A 223 -9.68 18.05 -27.43
CA GLN A 223 -8.49 17.33 -27.91
C GLN A 223 -8.79 15.85 -28.15
N PRO A 224 -9.18 15.42 -29.37
CA PRO A 224 -9.84 14.14 -29.56
C PRO A 224 -8.89 12.94 -29.71
N LEU A 225 -7.57 13.12 -29.79
CA LEU A 225 -6.70 12.09 -30.39
C LEU A 225 -5.65 11.43 -29.49
N ARG A 226 -5.24 12.00 -28.35
CA ARG A 226 -4.05 11.49 -27.63
C ARG A 226 -4.33 10.34 -26.66
N TRP A 227 -5.55 10.18 -26.13
CA TRP A 227 -5.83 9.09 -25.18
C TRP A 227 -5.73 7.69 -25.82
N ARG A 228 -6.11 7.57 -27.09
CA ARG A 228 -5.95 6.34 -27.89
C ARG A 228 -4.48 5.99 -28.09
N THR A 229 -3.60 6.99 -28.24
CA THR A 229 -2.15 6.79 -28.35
C THR A 229 -1.55 6.25 -27.05
N TRP A 230 -2.04 6.69 -25.89
CA TRP A 230 -1.56 6.19 -24.59
C TRP A 230 -2.12 4.83 -24.21
N ILE A 231 -3.36 4.54 -24.60
CA ILE A 231 -3.87 3.15 -24.57
C ILE A 231 -3.05 2.30 -25.54
N GLY A 232 -2.75 2.79 -26.74
CA GLY A 232 -1.89 2.10 -27.71
C GLY A 232 -0.49 1.82 -27.17
N LEU A 233 0.18 2.82 -26.56
CA LEU A 233 1.48 2.69 -25.90
C LEU A 233 1.41 1.76 -24.69
N GLY A 234 0.35 1.82 -23.90
CA GLY A 234 0.13 0.93 -22.76
C GLY A 234 -0.08 -0.52 -23.21
N VAL A 235 -0.90 -0.74 -24.23
CA VAL A 235 -1.13 -2.06 -24.84
C VAL A 235 0.15 -2.59 -25.50
N LEU A 236 0.89 -1.74 -26.22
CA LEU A 236 2.15 -2.11 -26.86
C LEU A 236 3.23 -2.43 -25.81
N ALA A 237 3.33 -1.64 -24.74
CA ALA A 237 4.23 -1.92 -23.63
C ALA A 237 3.83 -3.24 -22.97
N ILE A 238 2.56 -3.47 -22.64
CA ILE A 238 2.08 -4.73 -22.07
C ILE A 238 2.36 -5.90 -23.01
N ALA A 239 2.15 -5.75 -24.32
CA ALA A 239 2.40 -6.80 -25.31
C ALA A 239 3.89 -7.13 -25.46
N LEU A 240 4.75 -6.10 -25.55
CA LEU A 240 6.20 -6.27 -25.63
C LEU A 240 6.76 -6.88 -24.36
N ILE A 241 6.24 -6.45 -23.21
CA ILE A 241 6.61 -6.94 -21.90
C ILE A 241 6.13 -8.40 -21.70
N ALA A 242 4.90 -8.72 -22.12
CA ALA A 242 4.37 -10.09 -22.08
C ALA A 242 5.13 -11.03 -23.03
N TYR A 243 5.62 -10.51 -24.16
CA TYR A 243 6.48 -11.23 -25.08
C TYR A 243 7.86 -11.52 -24.45
N VAL A 244 8.52 -10.50 -23.88
CA VAL A 244 9.84 -10.65 -23.24
C VAL A 244 9.77 -11.52 -21.98
N ALA A 245 8.71 -11.40 -21.18
CA ALA A 245 8.53 -12.16 -19.94
C ALA A 245 7.70 -13.45 -20.12
N ARG A 246 7.46 -13.90 -21.36
CA ARG A 246 6.70 -15.11 -21.67
C ARG A 246 7.09 -16.33 -20.83
N PRO A 247 8.38 -16.72 -20.68
CA PRO A 247 8.73 -17.88 -19.87
C PRO A 247 8.39 -17.69 -18.38
N ALA A 248 8.61 -16.50 -17.83
CA ALA A 248 8.26 -16.16 -16.46
C ALA A 248 6.75 -16.19 -16.18
N VAL A 249 5.94 -15.77 -17.17
CA VAL A 249 4.47 -15.76 -17.08
C VAL A 249 3.94 -17.19 -17.18
N LEU A 250 4.37 -17.96 -18.19
CA LEU A 250 3.90 -19.34 -18.42
C LEU A 250 4.22 -20.28 -17.24
N GLN A 251 5.45 -20.22 -16.71
CA GLN A 251 5.85 -21.00 -15.52
C GLN A 251 4.99 -20.74 -14.28
N ARG A 252 4.21 -19.65 -14.24
CA ARG A 252 3.32 -19.35 -13.12
C ARG A 252 1.89 -19.84 -13.33
N PHE A 253 1.47 -20.06 -14.57
CA PHE A 253 0.13 -20.61 -14.83
C PHE A 253 0.12 -22.14 -14.87
N ASP A 254 1.28 -22.80 -15.05
CA ASP A 254 1.39 -24.26 -14.96
C ASP A 254 1.34 -24.79 -13.51
N GLY A 255 0.58 -25.87 -13.29
CA GLY A 255 0.62 -26.71 -12.07
C GLY A 255 -0.15 -26.24 -10.84
N GLY A 256 -0.67 -25.01 -10.81
CA GLY A 256 -1.38 -24.47 -9.63
C GLY A 256 -2.72 -25.13 -9.30
N GLY A 257 -3.48 -25.52 -10.33
CA GLY A 257 -4.84 -26.10 -10.17
C GLY A 257 -4.83 -27.53 -9.64
N THR A 258 -3.88 -28.35 -10.09
CA THR A 258 -3.78 -29.77 -9.67
C THR A 258 -3.32 -29.91 -8.23
N ALA A 259 -2.43 -29.00 -7.76
CA ALA A 259 -1.98 -28.96 -6.38
C ALA A 259 -3.03 -28.43 -5.38
N ALA A 260 -3.96 -27.58 -5.83
CA ALA A 260 -5.07 -27.13 -4.99
C ALA A 260 -6.06 -28.27 -4.70
N LEU A 261 -6.36 -29.07 -5.73
CA LEU A 261 -7.25 -30.23 -5.61
C LEU A 261 -6.66 -31.31 -4.69
N SER A 262 -5.37 -31.62 -4.81
CA SER A 262 -4.74 -32.66 -3.97
C SER A 262 -4.75 -32.34 -2.47
N VAL A 263 -4.71 -31.06 -2.08
CA VAL A 263 -4.76 -30.64 -0.66
C VAL A 263 -6.20 -30.59 -0.13
N LEU A 264 -7.17 -30.30 -1.00
CA LEU A 264 -8.60 -30.37 -0.66
C LEU A 264 -9.05 -31.81 -0.40
N ASP A 265 -8.49 -32.78 -1.14
CA ASP A 265 -8.77 -34.21 -0.98
C ASP A 265 -7.98 -34.87 0.18
N GLY A 266 -7.30 -34.07 1.02
CA GLY A 266 -6.54 -34.57 2.18
C GLY A 266 -5.16 -35.14 1.86
N GLY A 267 -4.68 -35.02 0.62
CA GLY A 267 -3.33 -35.39 0.21
C GLY A 267 -2.27 -34.40 0.71
N ALA A 268 -1.02 -34.87 0.75
CA ALA A 268 0.14 -34.06 1.09
C ALA A 268 0.34 -32.89 0.10
N VAL A 269 1.00 -31.82 0.55
CA VAL A 269 1.37 -30.67 -0.30
C VAL A 269 2.13 -31.17 -1.52
N SER A 270 1.49 -31.11 -2.70
CA SER A 270 2.10 -31.52 -3.96
C SER A 270 3.30 -30.63 -4.28
N ALA A 271 4.42 -31.27 -4.64
CA ALA A 271 5.63 -30.59 -5.11
C ALA A 271 5.38 -29.71 -6.35
N ALA A 272 4.26 -29.89 -7.06
CA ALA A 272 3.91 -29.13 -8.26
C ALA A 272 3.42 -27.69 -7.96
N ALA A 273 2.88 -27.38 -6.78
CA ALA A 273 2.58 -25.99 -6.38
C ALA A 273 2.69 -25.76 -4.86
N PRO A 274 3.93 -25.77 -4.33
CA PRO A 274 4.17 -25.76 -2.88
C PRO A 274 3.61 -24.51 -2.19
N SER A 275 3.56 -23.37 -2.89
CA SER A 275 3.00 -22.14 -2.34
C SER A 275 1.49 -22.14 -2.14
N VAL A 276 0.73 -22.91 -2.93
CA VAL A 276 -0.74 -22.99 -2.81
C VAL A 276 -1.10 -23.99 -1.74
N GLY A 277 -0.48 -25.18 -1.76
CA GLY A 277 -0.73 -26.21 -0.76
C GLY A 277 -0.39 -25.77 0.66
N LEU A 278 0.76 -25.12 0.85
CA LEU A 278 1.16 -24.56 2.15
C LEU A 278 0.17 -23.51 2.66
N ARG A 279 -0.38 -22.66 1.78
CA ARG A 279 -1.39 -21.66 2.18
C ARG A 279 -2.69 -22.32 2.60
N LEU A 280 -3.16 -23.32 1.86
CA LEU A 280 -4.38 -24.05 2.21
C LEU A 280 -4.23 -24.75 3.56
N GLU A 281 -3.08 -25.35 3.84
CA GLU A 281 -2.77 -25.95 5.14
C GLU A 281 -2.77 -24.90 6.27
N LEU A 282 -2.09 -23.76 6.06
CA LEU A 282 -2.13 -22.63 6.99
C LEU A 282 -3.55 -22.10 7.21
N TRP A 283 -4.39 -22.04 6.18
CA TRP A 283 -5.77 -21.57 6.31
C TRP A 283 -6.64 -22.57 7.08
N ARG A 284 -6.48 -23.87 6.83
CA ARG A 284 -7.14 -24.92 7.63
C ARG A 284 -6.73 -24.82 9.10
N PHE A 285 -5.43 -24.63 9.35
CA PHE A 285 -4.91 -24.41 10.70
C PHE A 285 -5.46 -23.13 11.35
N ALA A 286 -5.55 -22.02 10.59
CA ALA A 286 -6.13 -20.77 11.06
C ALA A 286 -7.59 -20.96 11.49
N VAL A 287 -8.41 -21.66 10.70
CA VAL A 287 -9.80 -21.98 11.04
C VAL A 287 -9.88 -22.79 12.34
N HIS A 288 -8.98 -23.76 12.53
CA HIS A 288 -8.90 -24.52 13.77
C HIS A 288 -8.57 -23.62 14.98
N MET A 289 -7.58 -22.72 14.85
CA MET A 289 -7.25 -21.76 15.90
C MET A 289 -8.42 -20.83 16.24
N ILE A 290 -9.11 -20.32 15.21
CA ILE A 290 -10.28 -19.43 15.36
C ILE A 290 -11.40 -20.15 16.10
N ALA A 291 -11.68 -21.41 15.75
CA ALA A 291 -12.73 -22.20 16.40
C ALA A 291 -12.50 -22.40 17.91
N GLN A 292 -11.23 -22.50 18.33
CA GLN A 292 -10.89 -22.67 19.75
C GLN A 292 -11.04 -21.39 20.57
N ARG A 293 -10.75 -20.21 20.00
CA ARG A 293 -10.83 -18.91 20.69
C ARG A 293 -11.41 -17.82 19.78
N PRO A 294 -12.71 -17.89 19.43
CA PRO A 294 -13.27 -17.07 18.37
C PRO A 294 -13.32 -15.58 18.71
N MET A 295 -13.56 -15.20 19.97
CA MET A 295 -13.76 -13.80 20.33
C MET A 295 -12.45 -13.02 20.47
N LEU A 296 -11.46 -13.59 21.17
CA LEU A 296 -10.21 -12.90 21.56
C LEU A 296 -8.97 -13.37 20.79
N GLY A 297 -9.05 -14.53 20.13
CA GLY A 297 -7.91 -15.17 19.49
C GLY A 297 -6.85 -15.67 20.47
N TRP A 298 -5.69 -16.00 19.91
CA TRP A 298 -4.55 -16.61 20.64
C TRP A 298 -3.40 -15.64 20.95
N GLY A 299 -3.52 -14.38 20.53
CA GLY A 299 -2.41 -13.43 20.47
C GLY A 299 -1.63 -13.55 19.16
N LEU A 300 -1.33 -12.42 18.51
CA LEU A 300 -0.55 -12.41 17.26
C LEU A 300 0.84 -13.01 17.46
N ALA A 301 1.42 -12.89 18.65
CA ALA A 301 2.73 -13.47 18.95
C ALA A 301 2.72 -15.00 19.00
N SER A 302 1.56 -15.60 19.26
CA SER A 302 1.40 -17.05 19.41
C SER A 302 1.28 -17.79 18.07
N ILE A 303 1.03 -17.08 16.96
CA ILE A 303 0.75 -17.71 15.67
C ILE A 303 1.96 -18.49 15.14
N GLN A 304 3.13 -17.87 15.03
CA GLN A 304 4.32 -18.55 14.51
C GLN A 304 4.73 -19.77 15.37
N PRO A 305 4.79 -19.68 16.71
CA PRO A 305 5.02 -20.85 17.56
C PRO A 305 3.97 -21.95 17.38
N ALA A 306 2.69 -21.58 17.19
CA ALA A 306 1.63 -22.55 16.98
C ALA A 306 1.75 -23.25 15.62
N ILE A 307 2.14 -22.53 14.55
CA ILE A 307 2.46 -23.12 13.24
C ILE A 307 3.61 -24.13 13.38
N ALA A 308 4.68 -23.75 14.10
CA ALA A 308 5.83 -24.62 14.34
C ALA A 308 5.45 -25.88 15.13
N ALA A 309 4.66 -25.73 16.19
CA ALA A 309 4.18 -26.84 17.02
C ALA A 309 3.23 -27.78 16.28
N HIS A 310 2.48 -27.27 15.29
CA HIS A 310 1.64 -28.08 14.41
C HIS A 310 2.43 -28.81 13.31
N GLY A 311 3.73 -28.53 13.16
CA GLY A 311 4.59 -29.19 12.18
C GLY A 311 4.42 -28.66 10.75
N ILE A 312 3.77 -27.52 10.55
CA ILE A 312 3.59 -26.93 9.22
C ILE A 312 4.91 -26.29 8.78
N ALA A 313 5.67 -27.00 7.95
CA ALA A 313 6.95 -26.55 7.42
C ALA A 313 7.14 -27.03 5.98
N TRP A 314 7.86 -26.23 5.19
CA TRP A 314 8.24 -26.58 3.82
C TRP A 314 9.75 -26.47 3.66
N GLN A 315 10.45 -27.56 3.35
CA GLN A 315 11.92 -27.58 3.18
C GLN A 315 12.67 -26.94 4.38
N GLY A 316 12.20 -27.21 5.60
CA GLY A 316 12.77 -26.64 6.83
C GLY A 316 12.37 -25.18 7.13
N TYR A 317 11.62 -24.52 6.24
CA TYR A 317 11.07 -23.20 6.48
C TYR A 317 9.73 -23.28 7.21
N VAL A 318 9.64 -22.62 8.36
CA VAL A 318 8.39 -22.43 9.11
C VAL A 318 7.81 -21.05 8.79
N PRO A 319 6.60 -20.97 8.22
CA PRO A 319 5.95 -19.70 7.92
C PRO A 319 5.76 -18.83 9.18
N PRO A 320 6.14 -17.53 9.15
CA PRO A 320 5.98 -16.65 10.29
C PRO A 320 4.54 -16.13 10.49
N HIS A 321 3.64 -16.38 9.53
CA HIS A 321 2.27 -15.90 9.52
C HIS A 321 1.39 -16.78 8.61
N LEU A 322 0.07 -16.65 8.73
CA LEU A 322 -0.94 -17.45 8.04
C LEU A 322 -1.15 -17.08 6.55
N HIS A 323 -0.36 -16.14 6.03
CA HIS A 323 -0.43 -15.65 4.64
C HIS A 323 -1.80 -15.15 4.15
N ASP A 324 -2.71 -14.85 5.09
CA ASP A 324 -3.98 -14.18 4.86
C ASP A 324 -4.25 -13.23 6.03
N THR A 325 -4.39 -11.93 5.75
CA THR A 325 -4.49 -10.91 6.80
C THR A 325 -5.78 -11.03 7.62
N PRO A 326 -6.98 -11.21 7.02
CA PRO A 326 -8.19 -11.48 7.79
C PRO A 326 -8.07 -12.69 8.71
N LEU A 327 -7.56 -13.83 8.22
CA LEU A 327 -7.36 -15.03 9.04
C LEU A 327 -6.29 -14.82 10.11
N GLN A 328 -5.21 -14.11 9.81
CA GLN A 328 -4.17 -13.74 10.78
C GLN A 328 -4.76 -12.92 11.92
N VAL A 329 -5.57 -11.91 11.61
CA VAL A 329 -6.22 -11.07 12.59
C VAL A 329 -7.28 -11.85 13.36
N ALA A 330 -8.09 -12.69 12.71
CA ALA A 330 -9.09 -13.50 13.39
C ALA A 330 -8.46 -14.56 14.32
N ALA A 331 -7.42 -15.26 13.90
CA ALA A 331 -6.74 -16.26 14.73
C ALA A 331 -5.95 -15.63 15.87
N GLY A 332 -5.29 -14.49 15.62
CA GLY A 332 -4.45 -13.82 16.61
C GLY A 332 -5.19 -12.87 17.54
N MET A 333 -6.15 -12.11 17.02
CA MET A 333 -6.88 -11.07 17.73
C MET A 333 -8.38 -11.37 17.82
N GLY A 334 -8.86 -12.52 17.36
CA GLY A 334 -10.28 -12.87 17.43
C GLY A 334 -11.17 -12.05 16.49
N LEU A 335 -12.46 -12.38 16.49
CA LEU A 335 -13.49 -11.68 15.73
C LEU A 335 -13.66 -10.23 16.21
N ILE A 336 -13.44 -9.94 17.50
CA ILE A 336 -13.48 -8.56 18.01
C ILE A 336 -12.35 -7.73 17.38
N GLY A 337 -11.13 -8.25 17.37
CA GLY A 337 -10.00 -7.58 16.72
C GLY A 337 -10.23 -7.41 15.22
N LEU A 338 -10.80 -8.42 14.55
CA LEU A 338 -11.17 -8.34 13.14
C LEU A 338 -12.22 -7.25 12.87
N LEU A 339 -13.23 -7.11 13.72
CA LEU A 339 -14.24 -6.06 13.58
C LEU A 339 -13.67 -4.66 13.82
N LEU A 340 -12.76 -4.52 14.78
CA LEU A 340 -12.10 -3.24 15.08
C LEU A 340 -11.10 -2.82 13.99
N LEU A 341 -10.48 -3.78 13.29
CA LEU A 341 -9.53 -3.53 12.20
C LEU A 341 -10.18 -3.54 10.81
N GLY A 342 -11.29 -4.25 10.65
CA GLY A 342 -12.02 -4.40 9.38
C GLY A 342 -12.78 -3.14 8.98
N ASP A 343 -13.50 -3.22 7.86
CA ASP A 343 -14.22 -2.14 7.18
C ASP A 343 -15.40 -1.51 7.99
N GLY A 344 -15.33 -1.45 9.32
CA GLY A 344 -16.22 -0.64 10.16
C GLY A 344 -16.02 0.88 10.00
N VAL A 345 -15.07 1.33 9.16
CA VAL A 345 -14.68 2.73 8.98
C VAL A 345 -15.27 3.46 7.76
N PRO A 346 -15.54 2.84 6.59
CA PRO A 346 -15.93 3.63 5.41
C PRO A 346 -17.37 4.17 5.47
N ALA A 347 -18.31 3.48 6.12
CA ALA A 347 -19.72 3.89 6.09
C ALA A 347 -20.01 5.16 6.93
N ALA A 348 -19.32 5.35 8.05
CA ALA A 348 -19.51 6.52 8.92
C ALA A 348 -18.72 7.76 8.44
N THR A 349 -17.74 7.59 7.54
CA THR A 349 -16.89 8.67 7.01
C THR A 349 -17.30 9.12 5.61
N ALA A 350 -18.15 8.36 4.91
CA ALA A 350 -18.73 8.70 3.60
C ALA A 350 -19.84 9.78 3.65
N ARG A 351 -19.83 10.68 4.64
CA ARG A 351 -20.52 11.97 4.46
C ARG A 351 -19.66 12.79 3.49
N PRO A 352 -20.22 13.33 2.40
CA PRO A 352 -19.40 13.92 1.36
C PRO A 352 -18.53 15.04 1.93
N ALA A 353 -17.21 14.90 1.78
CA ALA A 353 -16.22 15.94 2.00
C ALA A 353 -16.50 17.25 1.22
N ALA A 354 -17.52 17.26 0.36
CA ALA A 354 -18.06 18.43 -0.31
C ALA A 354 -18.57 19.55 0.62
N ARG A 355 -18.87 19.27 1.91
CA ARG A 355 -19.29 20.32 2.86
C ARG A 355 -18.15 20.98 3.65
N LEU A 356 -16.92 20.46 3.55
CA LEU A 356 -15.77 20.94 4.32
C LEU A 356 -14.65 21.55 3.48
N ALA A 357 -14.77 21.57 2.15
CA ALA A 357 -13.88 22.41 1.35
C ALA A 357 -14.24 23.88 1.61
N PRO A 358 -13.37 24.68 2.26
CA PRO A 358 -13.52 26.11 2.18
C PRO A 358 -13.43 26.43 0.69
N ARG A 359 -14.32 27.28 0.18
CA ARG A 359 -14.21 27.84 -1.16
C ARG A 359 -12.94 28.70 -1.22
N TYR A 360 -11.77 28.07 -1.27
CA TYR A 360 -10.53 28.71 -1.64
C TYR A 360 -10.63 28.92 -3.15
N ARG A 361 -11.23 30.06 -3.54
CA ARG A 361 -10.93 30.66 -4.83
C ARG A 361 -9.42 30.86 -4.85
N CYS A 362 -8.72 30.12 -5.69
CA CYS A 362 -7.43 30.57 -6.16
C CYS A 362 -7.70 31.87 -6.92
N THR A 363 -7.55 33.01 -6.26
CA THR A 363 -7.28 34.25 -6.98
C THR A 363 -5.94 34.06 -7.66
N PRO A 364 -5.85 34.09 -9.00
CA PRO A 364 -4.56 34.16 -9.64
C PRO A 364 -3.86 35.43 -9.12
N ALA A 365 -2.66 35.26 -8.60
CA ALA A 365 -1.77 36.38 -8.31
C ALA A 365 -1.31 36.97 -9.65
N THR A 366 -2.14 37.83 -10.24
CA THR A 366 -1.78 38.63 -11.41
C THR A 366 -2.15 40.08 -11.14
N GLY A 367 -1.12 40.93 -11.06
CA GLY A 367 -1.25 42.37 -11.32
C GLY A 367 -1.25 43.29 -10.10
N ALA A 368 -0.08 43.53 -9.52
CA ALA A 368 0.19 44.76 -8.77
C ALA A 368 1.70 45.06 -8.71
N ALA A 369 2.32 45.31 -9.88
CA ALA A 369 3.62 45.98 -9.99
C ALA A 369 3.93 46.33 -11.46
N ALA A 370 3.10 47.14 -12.10
CA ALA A 370 3.49 47.83 -13.35
C ALA A 370 2.59 49.06 -13.54
N GLY A 371 3.16 50.26 -13.40
CA GLY A 371 2.54 51.49 -13.91
C GLY A 371 2.38 52.61 -12.89
N ALA A 372 3.48 53.26 -12.51
CA ALA A 372 3.46 54.65 -12.04
C ALA A 372 4.82 55.32 -12.28
N VAL A 373 5.22 55.42 -13.54
CA VAL A 373 6.21 56.41 -14.00
C VAL A 373 5.77 56.90 -15.37
N ARG A 374 5.17 58.09 -15.41
CA ARG A 374 5.28 59.11 -16.48
C ARG A 374 4.23 60.21 -16.26
N GLY A 375 4.68 61.46 -16.16
CA GLY A 375 3.84 62.64 -16.38
C GLY A 375 4.02 63.80 -15.39
N ALA A 376 5.23 64.37 -15.31
CA ALA A 376 5.43 65.74 -14.82
C ALA A 376 6.63 66.35 -15.55
N ALA A 377 6.36 66.98 -16.70
CA ALA A 377 7.11 68.06 -17.33
C ALA A 377 6.27 68.56 -18.51
#